data_AF-A0ABD2MM81-F1
#
_entry.id   AF-A0ABD2MM81-F1
#
_cell.length_a   1.000
_cell.length_b   1.000
_cell.length_c   1.000
_cell.angle_alpha   90.00
_cell.angle_beta   90.00
_cell.angle_gamma   90.00
#
_symmetry.space_group_name_H-M   'P 1'
#
loop_
_entity.id
_entity.type
_entity.pdbx_description
1 polymer ?
#
loop_
_entity_poly.entity_id
_entity_poly.type
_entity_poly.pdbx_seq_one_letter_code
_entity_poly.pdbx_strand_id
1 'polypeptide(L)'
;MRYSNLFLILFLCFIQQAPCAKILAVFHMPSISHYRAGVSLVKILANAGHEVTLVSPIGEKNPPKNYRDIILHGIYNETKNDEVFFYMLHKKHSVWMDLLDSFLCTCPYPHWWETF
;
A
#
# COMPACT_ATOMS: atom_id res chain seq x y z
N MET A 1 3.34 -22.87 -42.13
CA MET A 1 2.69 -22.89 -40.80
C MET A 1 3.61 -23.28 -39.62
N ARG A 2 4.89 -23.65 -39.82
CA ARG A 2 5.79 -24.08 -38.73
C ARG A 2 6.36 -22.96 -37.84
N TYR A 3 6.51 -21.74 -38.36
CA TYR A 3 7.11 -20.62 -37.62
C TYR A 3 6.11 -19.86 -36.72
N SER A 4 4.80 -20.06 -36.91
CA SER A 4 3.76 -19.37 -36.14
C SER A 4 3.84 -19.68 -34.64
N ASN A 5 4.10 -20.94 -34.30
CA ASN A 5 4.24 -21.36 -32.90
C ASN A 5 5.53 -20.83 -32.27
N LEU A 6 6.61 -20.71 -33.06
CA LEU A 6 7.88 -20.15 -32.60
C LEU A 6 7.73 -18.65 -32.27
N PHE A 7 7.01 -17.92 -33.11
CA PHE A 7 6.74 -16.50 -32.90
C PHE A 7 5.88 -16.27 -31.66
N LEU A 8 4.87 -17.12 -31.41
CA LEU A 8 4.02 -17.07 -30.22
C LEU A 8 4.85 -17.31 -28.93
N ILE A 9 5.75 -18.29 -28.93
CA ILE A 9 6.62 -18.59 -27.78
C ILE A 9 7.57 -17.42 -27.49
N LEU A 10 8.18 -16.84 -28.52
CA LEU A 10 9.06 -15.67 -28.38
C LEU A 10 8.31 -14.46 -27.82
N PHE A 11 7.09 -14.22 -28.29
CA PHE A 11 6.24 -13.14 -27.79
C PHE A 11 5.88 -13.32 -26.31
N LEU A 12 5.52 -14.54 -25.89
CA LEU A 12 5.23 -14.85 -24.48
C LEU A 12 6.46 -14.67 -23.57
N CYS A 13 7.65 -15.07 -24.01
CA CYS A 13 8.90 -14.83 -23.28
C CYS A 13 9.22 -13.33 -23.12
N PHE A 14 8.84 -12.50 -24.10
CA PHE A 14 9.07 -11.06 -24.06
C PHE A 14 8.15 -10.37 -23.05
N ILE A 15 6.89 -10.81 -22.95
CA ILE A 15 5.92 -10.28 -21.98
C ILE A 15 6.35 -10.54 -20.54
N GLN A 16 7.04 -11.65 -20.25
CA GLN A 16 7.54 -11.96 -18.90
C GLN A 16 8.63 -11.00 -18.40
N GLN A 17 9.25 -10.23 -19.28
CA GLN A 17 10.33 -9.28 -18.91
C GLN A 17 9.81 -7.85 -18.71
N ALA A 18 8.52 -7.59 -18.89
CA ALA A 18 7.95 -6.28 -18.65
C ALA A 18 8.16 -5.85 -17.18
N PRO A 19 8.60 -4.61 -16.92
CA PRO A 19 8.83 -4.14 -15.55
C PRO A 19 7.52 -4.17 -14.76
N CYS A 20 7.48 -5.00 -13.71
CA CYS A 20 6.33 -5.04 -12.83
C CYS A 20 6.27 -3.74 -12.00
N ALA A 21 5.06 -3.22 -11.78
CA ALA A 21 4.86 -2.01 -10.98
C ALA A 21 5.38 -2.20 -9.54
N LYS A 22 6.18 -1.25 -9.07
CA LYS A 22 6.63 -1.16 -7.68
C LYS A 22 5.66 -0.28 -6.90
N ILE A 23 4.96 -0.88 -5.94
CA ILE A 23 3.88 -0.23 -5.20
C ILE A 23 4.40 0.11 -3.80
N LEU A 24 4.27 1.38 -3.40
CA LEU A 24 4.52 1.82 -2.03
C LEU A 24 3.18 1.99 -1.31
N ALA A 25 2.93 1.15 -0.31
CA ALA A 25 1.76 1.21 0.54
C ALA A 25 2.15 1.82 1.90
N VAL A 26 1.46 2.88 2.31
CA VAL A 26 1.74 3.57 3.59
C VAL A 26 0.52 3.48 4.49
N PHE A 27 0.66 2.81 5.63
CA PHE A 27 -0.39 2.63 6.62
C PHE A 27 0.02 3.29 7.92
N HIS A 28 -0.45 4.52 8.12
CA HIS A 28 -0.09 5.38 9.24
C HIS A 28 -0.90 5.11 10.51
N MET A 29 -2.05 4.45 10.43
CA MET A 29 -2.90 4.16 11.59
C MET A 29 -2.35 2.98 12.40
N PRO A 30 -1.92 3.18 13.65
CA PRO A 30 -1.41 2.12 14.51
C PRO A 30 -2.56 1.35 15.19
N SER A 31 -3.56 0.97 14.40
CA SER A 31 -4.72 0.20 14.85
C SER A 31 -4.83 -1.12 14.09
N ILE A 32 -5.02 -2.22 14.83
CA ILE A 32 -5.12 -3.56 14.24
C ILE A 32 -6.30 -3.65 13.25
N SER A 33 -7.43 -3.01 13.55
CA SER A 33 -8.63 -3.09 12.70
C SER A 33 -8.37 -2.50 11.31
N HIS A 34 -7.72 -1.35 11.23
CA HIS A 34 -7.35 -0.69 9.98
C HIS A 34 -6.19 -1.39 9.28
N TYR A 35 -5.20 -1.87 10.04
CA TYR A 35 -4.04 -2.58 9.51
C TYR A 35 -4.45 -3.84 8.72
N ARG A 36 -5.38 -4.64 9.25
CA ARG A 36 -5.82 -5.89 8.61
C ARG A 36 -6.38 -5.68 7.21
N ALA A 37 -7.20 -4.65 7.02
CA ALA A 37 -7.79 -4.33 5.72
C ALA A 37 -6.74 -3.89 4.70
N GLY A 38 -5.76 -3.09 5.14
CA GLY A 38 -4.66 -2.67 4.29
C GLY A 38 -3.75 -3.80 3.84
N VAL A 39 -3.39 -4.64 4.80
CA VAL A 39 -2.44 -5.73 4.60
C VAL A 39 -3.04 -6.84 3.74
N SER A 40 -4.35 -7.10 3.82
CA SER A 40 -4.99 -8.07 2.93
C SER A 40 -4.86 -7.66 1.46
N LEU A 41 -5.07 -6.37 1.14
CA LEU A 41 -4.87 -5.83 -0.20
C LEU A 41 -3.42 -5.95 -0.65
N VAL A 42 -2.48 -5.52 0.18
CA VAL A 42 -1.05 -5.57 -0.12
C VAL A 42 -0.58 -7.01 -0.35
N LYS A 43 -1.07 -7.98 0.44
CA LYS A 43 -0.77 -9.41 0.26
C LYS A 43 -1.31 -9.95 -1.06
N ILE A 44 -2.52 -9.57 -1.45
CA ILE A 44 -3.10 -9.97 -2.74
C ILE A 44 -2.24 -9.44 -3.90
N LEU A 45 -1.82 -8.17 -3.84
CA LEU A 45 -0.95 -7.57 -4.84
C LEU A 45 0.42 -8.27 -4.92
N ALA A 46 1.04 -8.55 -3.77
CA ALA A 46 2.30 -9.26 -3.71
C ALA A 46 2.19 -10.70 -4.27
N ASN A 47 1.10 -11.41 -3.98
CA ASN A 47 0.82 -12.74 -4.51
C ASN A 47 0.52 -12.73 -6.02
N ALA A 48 -0.06 -11.64 -6.54
CA ALA A 48 -0.28 -11.43 -7.97
C ALA A 48 1.02 -11.14 -8.74
N GLY A 49 2.16 -11.01 -8.06
CA GLY A 49 3.47 -10.80 -8.67
C GLY A 49 3.96 -9.35 -8.63
N HIS A 50 3.20 -8.41 -8.04
CA HIS A 50 3.65 -7.04 -7.84
C HIS A 50 4.69 -6.94 -6.72
N GLU A 51 5.67 -6.06 -6.89
CA GLU A 51 6.63 -5.74 -5.83
C GLU A 51 6.02 -4.66 -4.94
N VAL A 52 5.69 -5.00 -3.70
CA VAL A 52 5.02 -4.08 -2.77
C VAL A 52 5.89 -3.82 -1.55
N THR A 53 6.08 -2.55 -1.21
CA THR A 53 6.70 -2.11 0.04
C THR A 53 5.62 -1.54 0.94
N LEU A 54 5.38 -2.18 2.09
CA LEU A 54 4.50 -1.66 3.13
C LEU A 54 5.31 -0.87 4.15
N VAL A 55 4.87 0.34 4.47
CA VAL A 55 5.35 1.11 5.61
C VAL A 55 4.24 1.13 6.65
N SER A 56 4.45 0.54 7.83
CA SER A 56 3.43 0.55 8.88
C SER A 56 3.98 0.36 10.30
N PRO A 57 3.26 0.80 11.34
CA PRO A 57 3.63 0.56 12.75
C PRO A 57 3.58 -0.91 13.19
N ILE A 58 2.92 -1.77 12.42
CA ILE A 58 2.62 -3.15 12.77
C ILE A 58 3.29 -4.05 11.74
N GLY A 59 4.22 -4.90 12.18
CA GLY A 59 4.91 -5.80 11.26
C GLY A 59 4.06 -7.00 10.83
N GLU A 60 4.23 -7.44 9.60
CA GLU A 60 3.68 -8.69 9.07
C GLU A 60 4.55 -9.88 9.46
N LYS A 61 3.92 -10.92 10.03
CA LYS A 61 4.65 -12.11 10.50
C LYS A 61 5.10 -13.02 9.36
N ASN A 62 4.23 -13.18 8.35
CA ASN A 62 4.45 -14.08 7.22
C ASN A 62 4.30 -13.31 5.90
N PRO A 63 5.30 -12.50 5.51
CA PRO A 63 5.25 -11.74 4.27
C PRO A 63 5.42 -12.65 3.04
N PRO A 64 4.65 -12.42 1.95
CA PRO A 64 4.90 -13.04 0.64
C PRO A 64 6.29 -12.68 0.08
N LYS A 65 6.76 -13.43 -0.93
CA LYS A 65 8.10 -13.22 -1.52
C LYS A 65 8.31 -11.80 -2.08
N ASN A 66 7.29 -11.22 -2.70
CA ASN A 66 7.37 -9.88 -3.32
C ASN A 66 6.86 -8.77 -2.39
N TYR A 67 6.93 -9.00 -1.08
CA TYR A 67 6.49 -8.09 -0.03
C TYR A 67 7.69 -7.65 0.79
N ARG A 68 7.88 -6.33 0.90
CA ARG A 68 8.86 -5.72 1.79
C ARG A 68 8.14 -4.96 2.89
N ASP A 69 8.49 -5.23 4.14
CA ASP A 69 7.96 -4.51 5.28
C ASP A 69 8.95 -3.46 5.79
N ILE A 70 8.45 -2.27 6.12
CA ILE A 70 9.18 -1.19 6.77
C ILE A 70 8.38 -0.85 8.04
N ILE A 71 8.88 -1.36 9.16
CA ILE A 71 8.18 -1.26 10.43
C ILE A 71 8.55 0.06 11.11
N LEU A 72 7.53 0.84 11.47
CA LEU A 72 7.69 2.05 12.28
C LEU A 72 7.69 1.68 13.76
N HIS A 73 8.88 1.48 14.31
CA HIS A 73 9.07 1.11 15.72
C HIS A 73 8.61 2.23 16.68
N GLY A 74 8.19 1.85 17.89
CA GLY A 74 7.75 2.78 18.94
C GLY A 74 6.27 3.18 18.82
N ILE A 75 5.83 3.54 17.61
CA ILE A 75 4.49 4.09 17.37
C ILE A 75 3.38 3.16 17.89
N TYR A 76 3.40 1.88 17.51
CA TYR A 76 2.33 0.95 17.90
C TYR A 76 2.23 0.73 19.41
N ASN A 77 3.36 0.75 20.13
CA ASN A 77 3.35 0.57 21.58
C ASN A 77 2.91 1.85 22.30
N GLU A 78 3.32 3.02 21.80
CA GLU A 78 2.92 4.32 22.35
C GLU A 78 1.42 4.55 22.19
N THR A 79 0.83 4.19 21.04
CA THR A 79 -0.60 4.35 20.79
C THR A 79 -1.49 3.28 21.44
N LYS A 80 -0.93 2.34 22.20
CA LYS A 80 -1.74 1.52 23.11
C LYS A 80 -2.27 2.31 24.30
N ASN A 81 -1.62 3.43 24.64
CA ASN A 81 -2.15 4.35 25.61
C ASN A 81 -3.27 5.16 24.95
N ASP A 82 -4.48 5.02 25.49
CA ASP A 82 -5.67 5.71 24.97
C ASP A 82 -5.47 7.23 24.95
N GLU A 83 -4.79 7.82 25.94
CA GLU A 83 -4.49 9.26 25.97
C GLU A 83 -3.61 9.68 24.79
N VAL A 84 -2.58 8.88 24.50
CA VAL A 84 -1.66 9.13 23.37
C VAL A 84 -2.40 8.93 22.05
N PHE A 85 -3.26 7.91 21.95
CA PHE A 85 -4.08 7.65 20.78
C PHE A 85 -5.07 8.79 20.52
N PHE A 86 -5.84 9.21 21.53
CA PHE A 86 -6.78 10.33 21.41
C PHE A 86 -6.07 11.65 21.16
N TYR A 87 -4.92 11.90 21.79
CA TYR A 87 -4.07 13.04 21.47
C TYR A 87 -3.63 13.03 20.01
N MET A 88 -3.19 11.88 19.49
CA MET A 88 -2.86 11.71 18.08
C MET A 88 -4.05 12.00 17.16
N LEU A 89 -5.24 11.52 17.52
CA LEU A 89 -6.47 11.75 16.75
C LEU A 89 -6.92 13.21 16.77
N HIS A 90 -6.76 13.90 17.90
CA HIS A 90 -7.13 15.31 18.05
C HIS A 90 -6.04 16.28 17.60
N LYS A 91 -4.83 15.80 17.28
CA LYS A 91 -3.76 16.64 16.76
C LYS A 91 -4.11 17.09 15.35
N LYS A 92 -4.64 18.32 15.28
CA LYS A 92 -5.18 18.98 14.08
C LYS A 92 -4.25 18.98 12.86
N HIS A 93 -2.93 18.98 13.08
CA HIS A 93 -1.90 18.90 12.04
C HIS A 93 -0.90 17.82 12.42
N SER A 94 -1.21 16.58 12.06
CA SER A 94 -0.16 15.60 11.90
C SER A 94 0.39 15.74 10.48
N VAL A 95 1.69 15.53 10.31
CA VAL A 95 2.37 15.52 8.99
C VAL A 95 1.62 14.64 7.99
N TRP A 96 0.86 13.64 8.46
CA TRP A 96 0.01 12.78 7.65
C TRP A 96 -1.29 13.42 7.19
N MET A 97 -1.95 14.21 8.03
CA MET A 97 -3.12 14.99 7.58
C MET A 97 -2.66 16.08 6.61
N ASP A 98 -1.51 16.71 6.86
CA ASP A 98 -0.93 17.66 5.90
C ASP A 98 -0.51 16.97 4.59
N LEU A 99 0.01 15.74 4.66
CA LEU A 99 0.34 14.92 3.49
C LEU A 99 -0.93 14.48 2.74
N LEU A 100 -1.94 13.98 3.44
CA LEU A 100 -3.23 13.60 2.88
C LEU A 100 -3.91 14.79 2.24
N ASP A 101 -3.95 15.93 2.92
CA ASP A 101 -4.45 17.19 2.37
C ASP A 101 -3.60 17.62 1.17
N SER A 102 -2.28 17.43 1.18
CA SER A 102 -1.48 17.73 -0.01
C SER A 102 -1.80 16.82 -1.21
N PHE A 103 -2.07 15.53 -1.01
CA PHE A 103 -2.46 14.62 -2.10
C PHE A 103 -3.93 14.77 -2.52
N LEU A 104 -4.84 15.04 -1.57
CA LEU A 104 -6.28 15.19 -1.81
C LEU A 104 -6.63 16.61 -2.30
N CYS A 105 -6.00 17.65 -1.77
CA CYS A 105 -6.26 19.05 -2.14
C CYS A 105 -5.45 19.54 -3.35
N THR A 106 -4.48 18.77 -3.86
CA THR A 106 -3.84 19.09 -5.16
C THR A 106 -4.66 18.67 -6.37
N CYS A 107 -5.83 18.06 -6.19
CA CYS A 107 -6.82 17.87 -7.24
C CYS A 107 -7.81 19.05 -7.25
N PRO A 108 -7.77 19.96 -8.25
CA PRO A 108 -8.80 20.97 -8.40
C PRO A 108 -10.00 20.33 -9.11
N TYR A 109 -10.77 19.44 -8.48
CA TYR A 109 -12.08 19.03 -9.02
C TYR A 109 -13.09 18.65 -7.92
N PRO A 110 -14.20 19.40 -7.79
CA PRO A 110 -15.39 18.96 -7.07
C PRO A 110 -16.23 18.00 -7.95
N HIS A 111 -17.06 17.17 -7.33
CA HIS A 111 -18.11 16.33 -7.94
C HIS A 111 -17.71 15.05 -8.71
N TRP A 112 -17.36 14.00 -7.97
CA TRP A 112 -17.17 12.63 -8.51
C TRP A 112 -18.31 11.67 -8.12
N TRP A 113 -19.38 12.17 -7.49
CA TRP A 113 -20.58 11.42 -7.13
C TRP A 113 -21.82 11.75 -7.98
N GLU A 114 -21.67 12.50 -9.08
CA GLU A 114 -22.77 12.82 -10.02
C GLU A 114 -22.79 11.97 -11.30
N THR A 115 -22.07 10.85 -11.33
CA THR A 115 -22.06 9.90 -12.47
C THR A 115 -22.53 8.50 -12.11
N PHE A 116 -23.40 8.37 -11.11
CA PHE A 116 -24.19 7.16 -10.84
C PHE A 116 -25.67 7.47 -10.77
#